data_AF-A0A925QPN7-F1
#
_entry.id   AF-A0A925QPN7-F1
#
_cell.length_a   1.000
_cell.length_b   1.000
_cell.length_c   1.000
_cell.angle_alpha   90.00
_cell.angle_beta   90.00
_cell.angle_gamma   90.00
#
_symmetry.space_group_name_H-M   'P 1'
#
loop_
_entity.id
_entity.type
_entity.pdbx_description
1 polymer ?
#
loop_
_entity_poly.entity_id
_entity_poly.type
_entity_poly.pdbx_seq_one_letter_code
_entity_poly.pdbx_strand_id
1 'polypeptide(L)'
;MKPAHPLPWALCGLALLAACGKKPPPAAPPSTPQVGVYTVQPQRQAITAELPGRTSARLVAEIRPQVGGIVQQRLFEEGAQVRAGQALYQLDPASFQAAQASAQAGLVKAEASANAARATA
;
A
#
# COMPACT_ATOMS: atom_id res chain seq x y z
N MET A 1 -112.59 -26.56 -43.57
CA MET A 1 -113.15 -25.24 -43.95
C MET A 1 -112.00 -24.25 -44.01
N LYS A 2 -111.79 -23.59 -45.16
CA LYS A 2 -110.86 -22.47 -45.42
C LYS A 2 -111.38 -21.20 -44.70
N PRO A 3 -110.68 -20.03 -44.67
CA PRO A 3 -109.34 -19.67 -44.19
C PRO A 3 -109.37 -18.32 -43.39
N ALA A 4 -108.21 -17.76 -42.98
CA ALA A 4 -107.82 -16.34 -43.13
C ALA A 4 -106.62 -15.94 -42.23
N HIS A 5 -105.64 -15.27 -42.85
CA HIS A 5 -104.39 -14.63 -42.36
C HIS A 5 -104.67 -13.35 -41.51
N PRO A 6 -103.71 -12.65 -40.82
CA PRO A 6 -102.37 -12.22 -41.33
C PRO A 6 -101.18 -11.97 -40.35
N LEU A 7 -100.01 -11.74 -40.98
CA LEU A 7 -98.76 -11.02 -40.58
C LEU A 7 -98.91 -9.90 -39.52
N PRO A 8 -97.84 -9.34 -38.88
CA PRO A 8 -96.39 -9.61 -38.95
C PRO A 8 -95.61 -9.40 -37.60
N TRP A 9 -94.75 -10.35 -37.16
CA TRP A 9 -93.70 -10.04 -36.15
C TRP A 9 -92.36 -10.75 -36.44
N ALA A 10 -92.18 -11.17 -37.70
CA ALA A 10 -91.07 -11.98 -38.19
C ALA A 10 -89.71 -11.24 -38.27
N LEU A 11 -89.54 -10.07 -37.64
CA LEU A 11 -88.32 -9.25 -37.76
C LEU A 11 -87.49 -9.12 -36.46
N CYS A 12 -88.00 -9.56 -35.30
CA CYS A 12 -87.26 -9.46 -34.01
C CYS A 12 -86.57 -10.77 -33.57
N GLY A 13 -86.96 -11.93 -34.11
CA GLY A 13 -86.40 -13.23 -33.71
C GLY A 13 -85.06 -13.57 -34.37
N LEU A 14 -84.77 -13.00 -35.54
CA LEU A 14 -83.59 -13.38 -36.34
C LEU A 14 -82.28 -12.73 -35.85
N ALA A 15 -82.36 -11.69 -35.01
CA ALA A 15 -81.19 -11.05 -34.39
C ALA A 15 -80.63 -11.84 -33.19
N LEU A 16 -81.42 -12.75 -32.59
CA LEU A 16 -81.01 -13.55 -31.43
C LEU A 16 -80.28 -14.86 -31.81
N LEU A 17 -80.36 -15.31 -33.08
CA LEU A 17 -79.66 -16.51 -33.56
C LEU A 17 -78.24 -16.25 -34.09
N ALA A 18 -77.83 -14.99 -34.30
CA ALA A 18 -76.47 -14.64 -34.72
C ALA A 18 -75.46 -14.51 -33.56
N ALA A 19 -75.91 -14.68 -32.30
CA ALA A 19 -75.09 -14.45 -31.12
C ALA A 19 -74.44 -15.71 -30.52
N CYS A 20 -74.71 -16.92 -31.05
CA CYS A 20 -74.16 -18.16 -30.52
C CYS A 20 -73.44 -18.95 -31.61
N GLY A 21 -72.15 -18.65 -31.81
CA GLY A 21 -71.36 -19.30 -32.85
C GLY A 21 -69.93 -18.80 -33.01
N LYS A 22 -69.20 -18.58 -31.91
CA LYS A 22 -67.74 -18.41 -31.95
C LYS A 22 -67.11 -19.20 -30.81
N LYS A 23 -66.63 -20.40 -31.13
CA LYS A 23 -65.78 -21.19 -30.23
C LYS A 23 -64.47 -20.41 -30.07
N PRO A 24 -64.06 -19.99 -28.86
CA PRO A 24 -62.79 -19.32 -28.69
C PRO A 24 -61.66 -20.25 -29.19
N PRO A 25 -60.64 -19.72 -29.87
CA PRO A 25 -59.50 -20.52 -30.28
C PRO A 25 -58.89 -21.21 -29.04
N PRO A 26 -58.35 -22.44 -29.19
CA PRO A 26 -57.67 -23.11 -28.09
C PRO A 26 -56.61 -22.16 -27.51
N ALA A 27 -56.58 -22.03 -26.18
CA ALA A 27 -55.60 -21.20 -25.49
C ALA A 27 -54.20 -21.60 -25.95
N ALA A 28 -53.41 -20.63 -26.38
CA ALA A 28 -52.02 -20.88 -26.74
C ALA A 28 -51.31 -21.54 -25.54
N PRO A 29 -50.50 -22.59 -25.77
CA PRO A 29 -49.74 -23.20 -24.70
C PRO A 29 -48.91 -22.10 -24.01
N PRO A 30 -48.78 -22.13 -22.66
CA PRO A 30 -48.04 -21.10 -21.94
C PRO A 30 -46.63 -21.00 -22.51
N SER A 31 -46.23 -19.79 -22.93
CA SER A 31 -44.87 -19.57 -23.41
C SER A 31 -43.91 -19.84 -22.26
N THR A 32 -43.02 -20.80 -22.45
CA THR A 32 -41.96 -21.05 -21.47
C THR A 32 -41.08 -19.81 -21.42
N PRO A 33 -40.93 -19.15 -20.26
CA PRO A 33 -40.11 -17.96 -20.17
C PRO A 33 -38.68 -18.34 -20.52
N GLN A 34 -38.13 -17.66 -21.52
CA GLN A 34 -36.73 -17.86 -21.90
C GLN A 34 -35.83 -17.24 -20.83
N VAL A 35 -34.79 -17.98 -20.46
CA VAL A 35 -33.79 -17.53 -19.49
C VAL A 35 -32.41 -17.56 -20.14
N GLY A 36 -31.58 -16.56 -19.81
CA GLY A 36 -30.17 -16.59 -20.16
C GLY A 36 -29.43 -17.58 -19.26
N VAL A 37 -28.63 -18.45 -19.86
CA VAL A 37 -27.77 -19.40 -19.13
C VAL A 37 -26.31 -19.17 -19.50
N TYR A 38 -25.44 -19.34 -18.51
CA TYR A 38 -23.98 -19.36 -18.69
C TYR A 38 -23.45 -20.73 -18.28
N THR A 39 -22.63 -21.33 -19.14
CA THR A 39 -21.91 -22.58 -18.81
C THR A 39 -20.57 -22.22 -18.20
N VAL A 40 -20.37 -22.53 -16.92
CA VAL A 40 -19.12 -22.26 -16.20
C VAL A 40 -18.16 -23.44 -16.39
N GLN A 41 -16.88 -23.13 -16.59
CA GLN A 41 -15.80 -24.12 -16.69
C GLN A 41 -14.78 -23.89 -15.56
N PRO A 42 -14.20 -24.96 -14.98
CA PRO A 42 -13.18 -24.81 -13.96
C PRO A 42 -11.91 -24.21 -14.57
N GLN A 43 -11.47 -23.08 -14.01
CA GLN A 43 -10.20 -22.44 -14.37
C GLN A 43 -9.37 -22.22 -13.12
N ARG A 44 -8.07 -22.49 -13.21
CA ARG A 44 -7.13 -22.15 -12.14
C ARG A 44 -6.90 -20.64 -12.14
N GLN A 45 -7.22 -19.98 -11.03
CA GLN A 45 -6.96 -18.57 -10.80
C GLN A 45 -5.94 -18.43 -9.66
N ALA A 46 -4.91 -17.61 -9.85
CA ALA A 46 -4.03 -17.22 -8.76
C ALA A 46 -4.74 -16.21 -7.87
N ILE A 47 -4.66 -16.39 -6.55
CA ILE A 47 -5.09 -15.40 -5.56
C ILE A 47 -3.84 -14.67 -5.08
N THR A 48 -3.74 -13.39 -5.40
CA THR A 48 -2.64 -12.50 -4.98
C THR A 48 -3.15 -11.48 -3.98
N ALA A 49 -2.29 -11.09 -3.05
CA ALA A 49 -2.55 -10.00 -2.12
C ALA A 49 -1.47 -8.94 -2.28
N GLU A 50 -1.89 -7.68 -2.46
CA GLU A 50 -1.00 -6.54 -2.46
C GLU A 50 -0.94 -5.95 -1.06
N LEU A 51 0.28 -5.82 -0.52
CA LEU A 51 0.52 -5.31 0.81
C LEU A 51 1.24 -3.96 0.73
N PRO A 52 0.65 -2.87 1.27
CA PRO A 52 1.33 -1.59 1.30
C PRO A 52 2.52 -1.65 2.29
N GLY A 53 3.61 -0.98 1.94
CA GLY A 53 4.80 -0.94 2.78
C GLY A 53 5.65 0.29 2.48
N ARG A 54 6.58 0.57 3.40
CA ARG A 54 7.63 1.59 3.22
C ARG A 54 9.00 0.95 3.41
N THR A 55 9.97 1.42 2.66
CA THR A 55 11.36 1.03 2.85
C THR A 55 11.99 1.85 3.97
N SER A 56 12.98 1.26 4.64
CA SER A 56 13.80 1.92 5.65
C SER A 56 15.27 1.51 5.48
N ALA A 57 16.18 2.34 5.99
CA ALA A 57 17.59 1.99 6.02
C ALA A 57 17.82 0.78 6.92
N ARG A 58 18.68 -0.16 6.46
CA ARG A 58 19.05 -1.33 7.26
C ARG A 58 19.77 -0.93 8.56
N LEU A 59 20.59 0.12 8.49
CA LEU A 59 21.32 0.70 9.61
C LEU A 59 21.34 2.22 9.45
N VAL A 60 21.20 2.93 10.56
CA VAL A 60 21.34 4.38 10.63
C VAL A 60 22.37 4.68 11.71
N ALA A 61 23.40 5.45 11.36
CA ALA A 61 24.42 5.89 12.29
C ALA A 61 24.37 7.42 12.38
N GLU A 62 24.19 7.93 13.59
CA GLU A 62 24.22 9.36 13.85
C GLU A 62 25.64 9.79 14.21
N ILE A 63 26.14 10.84 13.55
CA ILE A 63 27.44 11.41 13.87
C ILE A 63 27.26 12.44 14.99
N ARG A 64 27.89 12.17 16.13
CA ARG A 64 27.84 13.04 17.31
C ARG A 64 29.26 13.37 17.77
N PRO A 65 29.60 14.64 18.03
CA PRO A 65 30.90 14.98 18.61
C PRO A 65 30.99 14.41 20.03
N GLN A 66 32.11 13.76 20.35
CA GLN A 66 32.39 13.24 21.70
C GLN A 66 33.11 14.25 22.59
N VAL A 67 33.70 15.29 21.98
CA VAL A 67 34.42 16.36 22.66
C VAL A 67 33.96 17.71 22.13
N GLY A 68 34.08 18.75 22.97
CA GLY A 68 33.83 20.12 22.55
C GLY A 68 34.95 20.67 21.66
N GLY A 69 34.62 21.63 20.82
CA GLY A 69 35.58 22.29 19.93
C GLY A 69 34.90 22.98 18.76
N ILE A 70 35.68 23.76 18.01
CA ILE A 70 35.22 24.41 16.78
C ILE A 70 35.49 23.46 15.61
N VAL A 71 34.52 23.30 14.71
CA VAL A 71 34.71 22.54 13.47
C VAL A 71 35.63 23.36 12.54
N GLN A 72 36.82 22.84 12.27
CA GLN A 72 37.79 23.46 11.37
C GLN A 72 37.49 23.12 9.91
N GLN A 73 37.17 21.85 9.63
CA GLN A 73 36.92 21.40 8.26
C GLN A 73 35.97 20.18 8.19
N ARG A 74 35.18 20.11 7.11
CA ARG A 74 34.47 18.90 6.65
C ARG A 74 35.33 18.16 5.62
N LEU A 75 35.57 16.87 5.85
CA LEU A 75 36.53 16.04 5.10
C LEU A 75 35.86 15.04 4.12
N PHE A 76 34.58 15.22 3.85
CA PHE A 76 33.82 14.37 2.93
C PHE A 76 32.87 15.22 2.08
N GLU A 77 32.49 14.71 0.92
CA GLU A 77 31.45 15.31 0.08
C GLU A 77 30.06 14.84 0.50
N GLU A 78 29.08 15.75 0.53
CA GLU A 78 27.72 15.41 0.93
C GLU A 78 27.08 14.46 -0.07
N GLY A 79 26.41 13.41 0.44
CA GLY A 79 25.82 12.36 -0.39
C GLY A 79 26.79 11.27 -0.87
N ALA A 80 28.10 11.43 -0.63
CA ALA A 80 29.09 10.41 -0.97
C ALA A 80 29.03 9.20 -0.02
N GLN A 81 29.52 8.06 -0.49
CA GLN A 81 29.75 6.89 0.37
C GLN A 81 31.02 7.07 1.19
N VAL A 82 30.93 6.74 2.49
CA VAL A 82 32.05 6.82 3.42
C VAL A 82 32.34 5.45 4.03
N ARG A 83 33.60 5.21 4.41
CA ARG A 83 34.02 3.95 5.05
C ARG A 83 34.03 4.09 6.57
N ALA A 84 33.88 2.97 7.27
CA ALA A 84 34.06 2.96 8.72
C ALA A 84 35.49 3.44 9.09
N GLY A 85 35.58 4.30 10.10
CA GLY A 85 36.85 4.89 10.55
C GLY A 85 37.39 6.04 9.69
N GLN A 86 36.73 6.37 8.57
CA GLN A 86 37.11 7.53 7.77
C GLN A 86 36.86 8.82 8.57
N ALA A 87 37.85 9.72 8.59
CA ALA A 87 37.70 11.03 9.20
C ALA A 87 36.65 11.84 8.43
N LEU A 88 35.62 12.31 9.13
CA LEU A 88 34.53 13.10 8.53
C LEU A 88 34.65 14.59 8.85
N TYR A 89 35.11 14.92 10.06
CA TYR A 89 35.28 16.28 10.53
C TYR A 89 36.60 16.43 11.24
N GLN A 90 37.25 17.57 11.03
CA GLN A 90 38.40 18.00 11.81
C GLN A 90 37.93 19.09 12.78
N LEU A 91 38.13 18.85 14.08
CA LEU A 91 37.98 19.89 15.10
C LEU A 91 39.32 20.62 15.29
N ASP A 92 39.27 21.88 15.70
CA ASP A 92 40.48 22.63 16.08
C ASP A 92 41.22 21.89 17.22
N PRO A 93 42.46 21.42 16.98
CA PRO A 93 43.17 20.59 17.95
C PRO A 93 44.00 21.41 18.95
N ALA A 94 44.08 22.74 18.83
CA ALA A 94 45.06 23.55 19.56
C ALA A 94 45.04 23.32 21.08
N SER A 95 43.86 23.30 21.70
CA SER A 95 43.70 23.08 23.14
C SER A 95 44.09 21.65 23.55
N PHE A 96 43.69 20.65 22.76
CA PHE A 96 44.02 19.25 23.00
C PHE A 96 45.53 18.97 22.81
N GLN A 97 46.16 19.57 21.80
CA GLN A 97 47.60 19.47 21.56
C GLN A 97 48.40 20.11 22.70
N ALA A 98 47.99 21.28 23.18
CA ALA A 98 48.62 21.93 24.32
C ALA A 98 48.50 21.09 25.60
N ALA A 99 47.31 20.52 25.87
CA ALA A 99 47.09 19.63 27.00
C ALA A 99 47.91 18.34 26.91
N GLN A 100 47.99 17.74 25.72
CA GLN A 100 48.83 16.56 25.46
C GLN A 100 50.31 16.87 25.71
N ALA A 101 50.82 17.99 25.18
CA ALA A 101 52.21 18.39 25.36
C ALA A 101 52.55 18.62 26.84
N SER A 102 51.65 19.27 27.58
CA SER A 102 51.78 19.47 29.03
C SER A 102 51.82 18.13 29.79
N ALA A 103 50.91 17.21 29.47
CA ALA A 103 50.88 15.89 30.08
C ALA A 103 52.16 15.08 29.79
N GLN A 104 52.65 15.15 28.55
CA GLN A 104 53.89 14.48 28.15
C GLN A 104 55.11 15.03 28.89
N ALA A 105 55.21 16.36 29.04
CA ALA A 105 56.27 16.98 29.83
C ALA A 105 56.19 16.58 31.32
N GLY A 106 54.98 16.48 31.86
CA GLY A 106 54.72 15.97 33.21
C GLY A 106 55.19 14.52 33.39
N LEU A 107 54.91 13.66 32.41
CA LEU A 107 55.36 12.26 32.40
C LEU A 107 56.88 12.17 32.42
N VAL A 108 57.57 12.88 31.51
CA VAL A 108 59.04 12.87 31.42
C VAL A 108 59.68 13.35 32.72
N LYS A 109 59.13 14.41 33.33
CA LYS A 109 59.61 14.91 34.62
C LYS A 109 59.45 13.85 35.71
N ALA A 110 58.30 13.20 35.79
CA ALA A 110 58.03 12.17 36.80
C ALA A 110 58.94 10.94 36.62
N GLU A 111 59.15 10.49 35.38
CA GLU A 111 60.08 9.41 35.05
C GLU A 111 61.51 9.75 35.44
N ALA A 112 61.98 10.97 35.14
CA ALA A 112 63.30 11.44 35.54
C ALA A 112 63.46 11.46 37.07
N SER A 113 62.46 11.97 37.80
CA SER A 113 62.46 11.96 39.27
C SER A 113 62.46 10.54 39.85
N ALA A 114 61.66 9.62 39.28
CA ALA A 114 61.63 8.22 39.72
C ALA A 114 62.97 7.51 39.47
N ASN A 115 63.60 7.74 38.32
CA ASN A 115 64.90 7.18 37.99
C ASN A 115 66.00 7.74 38.92
N ALA A 116 65.98 9.05 39.20
CA ALA A 116 66.89 9.65 40.15
C ALA A 116 66.73 9.04 41.55
N ALA A 117 65.49 8.88 42.03
CA ALA A 117 65.20 8.27 43.32
C ALA A 117 65.69 6.82 43.41
N ARG A 118 65.55 6.03 42.32
CA ARG A 118 66.08 4.66 42.23
C ARG A 118 67.60 4.59 42.20
N ALA A 119 68.27 5.59 41.64
CA ALA A 119 69.74 5.62 41.56
C ALA A 119 70.39 6.02 42.88
N THR A 120 69.66 6.72 43.76
CA THR A 120 70.15 7.17 45.08
C THR A 120 69.69 6.29 46.25
N ALA A 121 68.87 5.28 46.00
CA ALA A 121 68.43 4.28 46.97
C ALA A 121 69.39 3.08 46.98
#